data_AF-A0A6A4NI58-F1
#
_entry.id   AF-A0A6A4NI58-F1
#
_cell.length_a   1.000
_cell.length_b   1.000
_cell.length_c   1.000
_cell.angle_alpha   90.00
_cell.angle_beta   90.00
_cell.angle_gamma   90.00
#
_symmetry.space_group_name_H-M   'P 1'
#
loop_
_entity.id
_entity.type
_entity.pdbx_description
1 polymer ?
#
loop_
_entity_poly.entity_id
_entity_poly.type
_entity_poly.pdbx_seq_one_letter_code
_entity_poly.pdbx_strand_id
1 'polypeptide(L)'
;MNMNLNKTTSKGHEQMLISQEQQAKINEVRRLIGPLSDKESVYCSDGSISRYLSSKNWNVKKATQTLKLKWREEYKSEQISWVCYCFPSLFL
;
A
#
# COMPACT_ATOMS: atom_id res chain seq x y z
N MET A 1 -34.73 -36.33 9.47
CA MET A 1 -33.84 -35.31 10.04
C MET A 1 -32.94 -34.83 8.91
N ASN A 2 -33.17 -33.61 8.39
CA ASN A 2 -32.41 -33.08 7.27
C ASN A 2 -31.36 -32.10 7.80
N MET A 3 -30.09 -32.54 7.83
CA MET A 3 -28.98 -31.74 8.30
C MET A 3 -28.56 -30.77 7.18
N ASN A 4 -29.03 -29.53 7.23
CA ASN A 4 -28.51 -28.44 6.40
C ASN A 4 -27.14 -28.02 6.94
N LEU A 5 -26.09 -28.70 6.48
CA LEU A 5 -24.69 -28.43 6.84
C LEU A 5 -23.94 -27.84 5.63
N ASN A 6 -24.33 -26.67 5.15
CA ASN A 6 -23.62 -26.05 4.02
C ASN A 6 -23.83 -24.53 3.91
N LYS A 7 -23.49 -23.73 4.92
CA LYS A 7 -23.35 -22.28 4.66
C LYS A 7 -22.37 -21.49 5.55
N THR A 8 -21.51 -22.14 6.31
CA THR A 8 -20.60 -21.42 7.22
C THR A 8 -19.12 -21.66 6.95
N THR A 9 -18.75 -22.78 6.30
CA THR A 9 -17.35 -23.13 5.99
C THR A 9 -16.79 -22.48 4.72
N SER A 10 -17.64 -22.04 3.79
CA SER A 10 -17.16 -21.46 2.50
C SER A 10 -16.53 -20.08 2.67
N LYS A 11 -17.11 -19.21 3.49
CA LYS A 11 -16.63 -17.82 3.66
C LYS A 11 -15.22 -17.75 4.24
N GLY A 12 -14.91 -18.57 5.25
CA GLY A 12 -13.59 -18.56 5.88
C GLY A 12 -12.49 -19.01 4.92
N HIS A 13 -12.76 -20.02 4.09
CA HIS A 13 -11.81 -20.53 3.12
C HIS A 13 -11.56 -19.54 1.98
N GLU A 14 -12.62 -18.90 1.46
CA GLU A 14 -12.49 -17.83 0.46
C GLU A 14 -11.72 -16.62 1.00
N GLN A 15 -12.01 -16.19 2.23
CA GLN A 15 -11.30 -15.08 2.87
C GLN A 15 -9.81 -15.38 3.06
N MET A 16 -9.49 -16.63 3.42
CA MET A 16 -8.12 -17.11 3.60
C MET A 16 -7.36 -17.16 2.27
N LEU A 17 -7.99 -17.67 1.21
CA LEU A 17 -7.40 -17.70 -0.13
C LEU A 17 -7.13 -16.29 -0.68
N ILE A 18 -8.09 -15.36 -0.47
CA ILE A 18 -7.91 -13.95 -0.83
C ILE A 18 -6.72 -13.36 -0.06
N SER A 19 -6.61 -13.62 1.24
CA SER A 19 -5.49 -13.12 2.05
C SER A 19 -4.13 -13.66 1.58
N GLN A 20 -4.07 -14.91 1.15
CA GLN A 20 -2.84 -15.52 0.61
C GLN A 20 -2.44 -14.90 -0.73
N GLU A 21 -3.39 -14.69 -1.64
CA GLU A 21 -3.12 -14.05 -2.95
C GLU A 21 -2.67 -12.60 -2.77
N GLN A 22 -3.29 -11.87 -1.83
CA GLN A 22 -2.90 -10.51 -1.49
C GLN A 22 -1.47 -10.46 -0.94
N GLN A 23 -1.12 -11.38 -0.03
CA GLN A 23 0.23 -11.47 0.51
C GLN A 23 1.27 -11.82 -0.57
N ALA A 24 0.94 -12.69 -1.52
CA ALA A 24 1.80 -13.00 -2.65
C ALA A 24 2.10 -11.76 -3.51
N LYS A 25 1.08 -10.92 -3.75
CA LYS A 25 1.27 -9.65 -4.49
C LYS A 25 2.11 -8.64 -3.71
N ILE A 26 1.96 -8.56 -2.39
CA ILE A 26 2.80 -7.71 -1.52
C ILE A 26 4.26 -8.15 -1.63
N ASN A 27 4.52 -9.45 -1.51
CA ASN A 27 5.86 -10.02 -1.61
C ASN A 27 6.50 -9.77 -2.99
N GLU A 28 5.72 -9.87 -4.07
CA GLU A 28 6.19 -9.58 -5.42
C GLU A 28 6.55 -8.11 -5.60
N VAL A 29 5.71 -7.18 -5.10
CA VAL A 29 6.05 -5.75 -5.09
C VAL A 29 7.36 -5.50 -4.33
N ARG A 30 7.53 -6.13 -3.16
CA ARG A 30 8.75 -6.01 -2.35
C ARG A 30 9.99 -6.48 -3.11
N ARG A 31 9.86 -7.60 -3.83
CA ARG A 31 10.92 -8.14 -4.70
C ARG A 31 11.29 -7.19 -5.85
N LEU A 32 10.31 -6.52 -6.45
CA LEU A 32 10.52 -5.58 -7.57
C LEU A 32 11.09 -4.22 -7.12
N ILE A 33 10.77 -3.79 -5.89
CA ILE A 33 11.34 -2.59 -5.30
C ILE A 33 12.83 -2.81 -5.04
N GLY A 34 13.20 -3.98 -4.53
CA GLY A 34 14.59 -4.32 -4.20
C GLY A 34 15.01 -3.82 -2.82
N PRO A 35 16.31 -3.87 -2.49
CA PRO A 35 16.81 -3.37 -1.21
C PRO A 35 16.54 -1.87 -1.07
N LEU A 36 15.84 -1.50 0.00
CA LEU A 36 15.50 -0.13 0.33
C LEU A 36 16.51 0.45 1.30
N SER A 37 16.78 1.75 1.18
CA SER A 37 17.47 2.50 2.23
C SER A 37 16.63 2.53 3.51
N ASP A 38 17.25 2.62 4.68
CA ASP A 38 16.56 2.57 5.98
C ASP A 38 15.41 3.59 6.08
N LYS A 39 15.59 4.76 5.47
CA LYS A 39 14.57 5.82 5.41
C LYS A 39 13.35 5.43 4.56
N GLU A 40 13.54 4.64 3.51
CA GLU A 40 12.48 4.22 2.59
C GLU A 40 11.74 2.96 3.06
N SER A 41 12.37 2.17 3.92
CA SER A 41 11.80 0.97 4.53
C SER A 41 10.50 1.29 5.30
N VAL A 42 10.46 2.43 6.00
CA VAL A 42 9.26 2.89 6.72
C VAL A 42 8.07 3.11 5.78
N TYR A 43 8.31 3.64 4.58
CA TYR A 43 7.26 3.94 3.61
C TYR A 43 6.78 2.71 2.84
N CYS A 44 7.65 1.72 2.67
CA CYS A 44 7.35 0.48 1.95
C CYS A 44 7.02 -0.70 2.88
N SER A 45 6.39 -0.43 4.02
CA SER A 45 5.83 -1.47 4.88
C SER A 45 4.73 -2.27 4.16
N ASP A 46 4.47 -3.50 4.62
CA ASP A 46 3.44 -4.37 4.01
C ASP A 46 2.04 -3.71 3.99
N GLY A 47 1.72 -2.95 5.04
CA GLY A 47 0.48 -2.16 5.12
C GLY A 47 0.41 -1.06 4.06
N SER A 48 1.52 -0.35 3.84
CA SER A 48 1.63 0.67 2.80
C SER A 48 1.49 0.05 1.40
N ILE A 49 2.18 -1.05 1.13
CA ILE A 49 2.14 -1.77 -0.15
C ILE A 49 0.71 -2.25 -0.43
N SER A 50 0.03 -2.82 0.56
CA SER A 50 -1.36 -3.25 0.45
C SER A 50 -2.29 -2.09 0.07
N ARG A 51 -2.13 -0.93 0.70
CA ARG A 51 -2.92 0.27 0.38
C ARG A 51 -2.67 0.76 -1.05
N TYR A 52 -1.43 0.74 -1.53
CA TYR A 52 -1.12 1.07 -2.93
C TYR A 52 -1.69 0.05 -3.92
N LEU A 53 -1.59 -1.24 -3.62
CA LEU A 53 -2.18 -2.30 -4.44
C LEU A 53 -3.69 -2.14 -4.55
N SER A 54 -4.39 -1.93 -3.42
CA SER A 54 -5.84 -1.71 -3.42
C SER A 54 -6.25 -0.52 -4.31
N SER A 55 -5.50 0.58 -4.25
CA SER A 55 -5.74 1.79 -5.06
C SER A 55 -5.44 1.61 -6.55
N LYS A 56 -4.61 0.62 -6.91
CA LYS A 56 -4.23 0.29 -8.29
C LYS A 56 -4.90 -0.99 -8.78
N ASN A 57 -6.02 -1.37 -8.18
CA ASN A 57 -6.79 -2.57 -8.54
C ASN A 57 -5.92 -3.84 -8.51
N TRP A 58 -5.10 -3.97 -7.47
CA TRP A 58 -4.15 -5.06 -7.25
C TRP A 58 -3.12 -5.26 -8.37
N ASN A 59 -2.85 -4.22 -9.16
CA ASN A 59 -1.84 -4.26 -10.21
C ASN A 59 -0.43 -3.99 -9.64
N VAL A 60 0.37 -5.04 -9.58
CA VAL A 60 1.75 -5.05 -9.05
C VAL A 60 2.66 -4.04 -9.78
N LYS A 61 2.62 -3.98 -11.12
CA LYS A 61 3.50 -3.09 -11.90
C LYS A 61 3.21 -1.61 -11.61
N LYS A 62 1.93 -1.24 -11.61
CA LYS A 62 1.48 0.13 -11.31
C LYS A 62 1.78 0.51 -9.85
N ALA A 63 1.56 -0.41 -8.91
CA ALA A 63 1.87 -0.19 -7.50
C ALA A 63 3.37 0.03 -7.29
N THR A 64 4.21 -0.82 -7.89
CA THR A 64 5.68 -0.70 -7.83
C THR A 64 6.15 0.62 -8.42
N GLN A 65 5.63 1.03 -9.58
CA GLN A 65 5.96 2.32 -10.19
C GLN A 65 5.55 3.51 -9.32
N THR A 66 4.43 3.39 -8.59
CA THR A 66 3.94 4.43 -7.67
C THR A 66 4.78 4.50 -6.38
N LEU A 67 5.36 3.37 -5.96
CA LEU A 67 6.25 3.32 -4.80
C LEU A 67 7.64 3.87 -5.17
N LYS A 68 8.20 3.49 -6.33
CA LYS A 68 9.51 3.96 -6.84
C LYS A 68 9.45 5.31 -7.55
N LEU A 69 8.53 6.20 -7.20
CA LEU A 69 8.34 7.43 -7.97
C LEU A 69 9.57 8.35 -7.86
N LYS A 70 10.16 8.68 -9.01
CA LYS A 70 11.26 9.64 -9.20
C LYS A 70 11.04 10.99 -8.53
N TRP A 71 9.79 11.44 -8.38
CA TRP A 71 9.51 12.70 -7.70
C TRP A 71 10.00 12.70 -6.25
N ARG A 72 10.23 11.53 -5.61
CA ARG A 72 10.82 11.47 -4.27
C ARG A 72 12.32 11.76 -4.25
N GLU A 73 13.03 11.40 -5.33
CA GLU A 73 14.45 11.69 -5.51
C GLU A 73 14.66 13.13 -6.03
N GLU A 74 13.82 13.57 -6.96
CA GLU A 74 13.90 14.89 -7.58
C GLU A 74 13.34 16.01 -6.68
N TYR A 75 12.20 15.77 -6.02
CA TYR A 75 11.66 16.66 -4.99
C TYR A 75 11.99 16.04 -3.63
N LYS A 76 13.05 16.54 -2.98
CA LYS A 76 13.36 16.20 -1.59
C LYS A 76 12.06 16.29 -0.79
N SER A 77 11.52 15.14 -0.41
CA SER A 77 10.27 15.05 0.35
C SER A 77 10.37 15.77 1.70
N GLU A 78 11.61 15.98 2.18
CA GLU A 78 11.96 16.82 3.33
C GLU A 78 11.63 18.32 3.13
N GLN A 79 11.63 18.83 1.89
CA GLN A 79 11.27 20.23 1.57
C GLN A 79 9.76 20.49 1.46
N ILE A 80 8.94 19.44 1.35
CA ILE A 80 7.46 19.56 1.34
C ILE A 80 6.93 19.36 2.78
N SER A 81 7.67 19.85 3.77
CA SER A 81 7.15 20.02 5.13
C SER A 81 6.51 21.40 5.23
N TRP A 82 5.22 21.47 4.86
CA TRP A 82 4.30 22.52 5.33
C TRP A 82 4.73 23.98 5.15
N VAL A 83 5.40 24.32 4.04
CA VAL A 83 5.35 25.71 3.52
C VAL A 83 3.96 26.00 2.90
N CYS A 84 2.89 25.41 3.45
CA CYS A 84 1.61 26.08 3.48
C CYS A 84 1.82 27.24 4.45
N TYR A 85 2.23 28.38 3.90
CA TYR A 85 2.13 29.67 4.55
C TYR A 85 0.92 29.65 5.48
N CYS A 86 1.15 29.79 6.79
CA CYS A 86 0.20 30.52 7.62
C CYS A 86 -0.10 31.77 6.81
N PHE A 87 -1.26 31.82 6.14
CA PHE A 87 -1.83 33.09 5.73
C PHE A 87 -1.83 33.92 7.01
N PRO A 88 -1.05 35.01 7.10
CA PRO A 88 -1.19 35.91 8.21
C PRO A 88 -2.65 36.35 8.13
N SER A 89 -3.41 36.01 9.15
CA SER A 89 -4.75 36.53 9.33
C SER A 89 -4.58 38.04 9.49
N LEU A 90 -4.55 38.78 8.38
CA LEU A 90 -4.81 40.21 8.36
C LEU A 90 -6.33 40.37 8.49
N PHE A 91 -6.80 40.11 9.71
CA PHE A 91 -8.01 40.70 10.26
C PHE A 91 -7.62 41.26 11.62
N LEU A 92 -6.98 42.42 11.58
CA LEU A 92 -7.04 43.46 12.61
C LEU A 92 -6.73 44.80 11.97
#